data_AF-A0A954XFK6-F1
#
_entry.id   AF-A0A954XFK6-F1
#
_cell.length_a   1.000
_cell.length_b   1.000
_cell.length_c   1.000
_cell.angle_alpha   90.00
_cell.angle_beta   90.00
_cell.angle_gamma   90.00
#
_symmetry.space_group_name_H-M   'P 1'
#
loop_
_entity.id
_entity.type
_entity.pdbx_description
1 polymer ?
#
loop_
_entity_poly.entity_id
_entity_poly.type
_entity_poly.pdbx_seq_one_letter_code
_entity_poly.pdbx_strand_id
1 'polypeptide(L)'
;MATRLLPPEDGPKLTAAEICRRIDDEFEYVEFDADEGQDQVGSMIETFVRLKAPKAILDWHVNVRDSAVHVWISDDPSDDLAYVTFVAMDDGDVFIGYSSQQHEDRARSIVKRCQSALGFEWMDQ
;
A
#
# COMPACT_ATOMS: atom_id res chain seq x y z
N MET A 1 7.79 -11.73 -4.78
CA MET A 1 6.35 -12.11 -4.77
C MET A 1 5.57 -10.91 -4.29
N ALA A 2 4.27 -10.86 -4.55
CA ALA A 2 3.47 -9.71 -4.16
C ALA A 2 2.05 -10.13 -3.80
N THR A 3 1.42 -9.35 -2.93
CA THR A 3 0.00 -9.43 -2.64
C THR A 3 -0.66 -8.12 -3.02
N ARG A 4 -1.86 -8.22 -3.60
CA ARG A 4 -2.70 -7.05 -3.88
C ARG A 4 -3.99 -7.17 -3.07
N LEU A 5 -4.30 -6.10 -2.34
CA LEU A 5 -5.59 -5.93 -1.66
C LEU A 5 -6.41 -4.92 -2.46
N LEU A 6 -7.59 -5.33 -2.89
CA LEU A 6 -8.48 -4.50 -3.71
C LEU A 6 -9.61 -3.93 -2.86
N PRO A 7 -10.00 -2.66 -3.06
CA PRO A 7 -11.26 -2.18 -2.51
C PRO A 7 -12.43 -3.00 -3.09
N PRO A 8 -13.50 -3.24 -2.31
CA PRO A 8 -14.67 -3.96 -2.81
C PRO A 8 -15.37 -3.18 -3.93
N GLU A 9 -15.87 -3.87 -4.96
CA GLU A 9 -16.42 -3.25 -6.20
C GLU A 9 -17.53 -2.22 -5.93
N ASP A 10 -18.39 -2.49 -4.95
CA ASP A 10 -19.53 -1.62 -4.58
C ASP A 10 -19.31 -0.85 -3.26
N GLY A 11 -18.10 -0.85 -2.73
CA GLY A 11 -17.79 -0.21 -1.45
C GLY A 11 -17.43 1.26 -1.55
N PRO A 12 -17.41 1.98 -0.41
CA PRO A 12 -16.89 3.33 -0.37
C PRO A 12 -15.40 3.30 -0.70
N LYS A 13 -15.00 4.16 -1.62
CA LYS A 13 -13.59 4.33 -1.90
C LYS A 13 -12.90 5.03 -0.72
N LEU A 14 -11.72 4.54 -0.36
CA LEU A 14 -10.95 5.09 0.75
C LEU A 14 -9.94 6.11 0.21
N THR A 15 -9.80 7.21 0.94
CA THR A 15 -8.67 8.13 0.76
C THR A 15 -7.43 7.55 1.43
N ALA A 16 -6.24 8.01 1.05
CA ALA A 16 -4.99 7.65 1.71
C ALA A 16 -5.05 7.96 3.21
N ALA A 17 -5.66 9.09 3.59
CA ALA A 17 -5.86 9.47 4.99
C ALA A 17 -6.74 8.47 5.76
N GLU A 18 -7.82 7.98 5.14
CA GLU A 18 -8.70 6.99 5.77
C GLU A 18 -8.04 5.62 5.85
N ILE A 19 -7.24 5.22 4.85
CA ILE A 19 -6.40 4.02 4.91
C ILE A 19 -5.45 4.14 6.11
N CYS A 20 -4.68 5.23 6.20
CA CYS A 20 -3.73 5.44 7.29
C CYS A 20 -4.42 5.39 8.66
N ARG A 21 -5.57 6.06 8.81
CA ARG A 21 -6.35 6.05 10.07
C ARG A 21 -6.76 4.64 10.49
N ARG A 22 -7.28 3.83 9.56
CA ARG A 22 -7.72 2.45 9.87
C ARG A 22 -6.56 1.53 10.22
N ILE A 23 -5.40 1.75 9.61
CA ILE A 23 -4.18 1.00 9.94
C ILE A 23 -3.66 1.41 11.31
N ASP A 24 -3.61 2.71 11.61
CA ASP A 24 -3.23 3.24 12.93
C ASP A 24 -4.14 2.69 14.04
N ASP A 25 -5.45 2.58 13.79
CA ASP A 25 -6.41 2.01 14.74
C ASP A 25 -6.20 0.49 14.99
N GLU A 26 -5.59 -0.24 14.04
CA GLU A 26 -5.45 -1.71 14.06
C GLU A 26 -4.09 -2.18 14.60
N PHE A 27 -3.01 -1.41 14.39
CA PHE A 27 -1.64 -1.85 14.66
C PHE A 27 -0.95 -0.96 15.69
N GLU A 28 -0.11 -1.58 16.53
CA GLU A 28 0.63 -0.85 17.57
C GLU A 28 1.85 -0.11 17.01
N TYR A 29 2.49 -0.66 15.98
CA TYR A 29 3.67 -0.07 15.34
C TYR A 29 3.39 0.23 13.88
N VAL A 30 3.12 1.51 13.61
CA VAL A 30 2.93 2.04 12.26
C VAL A 30 3.77 3.29 12.09
N GLU A 31 4.47 3.37 10.97
CA GLU A 31 5.13 4.60 10.53
C GLU A 31 4.50 5.09 9.22
N PHE A 32 4.27 6.40 9.15
CA PHE A 32 3.70 7.07 8.00
C PHE A 32 4.69 8.11 7.48
N ASP A 33 5.03 8.03 6.20
CA ASP A 33 5.91 8.99 5.54
C ASP A 33 5.27 9.50 4.24
N ALA A 34 4.82 10.75 4.28
CA ALA A 34 4.19 11.40 3.13
C ALA A 34 5.21 11.80 2.06
N ASP A 35 6.43 12.15 2.45
CA ASP A 35 7.48 12.55 1.51
C ASP A 35 7.96 11.31 0.73
N GLU A 36 8.19 10.20 1.41
CA GLU A 36 8.53 8.91 0.78
C GLU A 36 7.38 8.41 -0.12
N GLY A 37 6.13 8.57 0.31
CA GLY A 37 4.95 8.25 -0.50
C GLY A 37 4.91 9.03 -1.82
N GLN A 38 5.11 10.35 -1.75
CA GLN A 38 5.17 11.24 -2.92
C GLN A 38 6.33 10.91 -3.87
N ASP A 39 7.48 10.55 -3.32
CA ASP A 39 8.67 10.17 -4.08
C ASP A 39 8.49 8.82 -4.80
N GLN A 40 7.84 7.86 -4.13
CA GLN A 40 7.54 6.56 -4.72
C GLN A 40 6.53 6.70 -5.87
N VAL A 41 5.47 7.48 -5.71
CA VAL A 41 4.52 7.77 -6.82
C VAL A 41 5.22 8.54 -7.93
N GLY A 42 6.11 9.48 -7.61
CA GLY A 42 6.96 10.16 -8.60
C GLY A 42 7.77 9.17 -9.44
N SER A 43 8.42 8.20 -8.79
CA SER A 43 9.19 7.14 -9.44
C SER A 43 8.32 6.22 -10.32
N MET A 44 7.08 5.95 -9.90
CA MET A 44 6.10 5.21 -10.71
C MET A 44 5.71 5.98 -11.97
N ILE A 45 5.44 7.28 -11.86
CA ILE A 45 5.14 8.16 -13.01
C ILE A 45 6.29 8.15 -14.02
N GLU A 46 7.54 8.32 -13.56
CA GLU A 46 8.71 8.26 -14.44
C GLU A 46 8.80 6.92 -15.18
N THR A 47 8.54 5.82 -14.48
CA THR A 47 8.53 4.48 -15.05
C THR A 47 7.43 4.33 -16.11
N PHE A 48 6.22 4.79 -15.81
CA PHE A 48 5.10 4.76 -16.76
C PHE A 48 5.35 5.61 -18.01
N VAL A 49 6.01 6.76 -17.87
CA VAL A 49 6.44 7.58 -19.02
C VAL A 49 7.42 6.80 -19.89
N ARG A 50 8.44 6.16 -19.31
CA ARG A 50 9.43 5.34 -20.04
C ARG A 50 8.76 4.17 -20.77
N LEU A 51 7.76 3.55 -20.14
CA LEU A 51 6.99 2.43 -20.70
C LEU A 51 5.88 2.86 -21.65
N LYS A 52 5.69 4.17 -21.88
CA LYS A 52 4.61 4.73 -22.73
C LYS A 52 3.22 4.27 -22.29
N ALA A 53 2.98 4.24 -20.98
CA ALA A 53 1.66 3.91 -20.43
C ALA A 53 0.57 4.88 -20.96
N PRO A 54 -0.70 4.44 -21.01
CA PRO A 54 -1.81 5.31 -21.36
C PRO A 54 -1.85 6.59 -20.52
N LYS A 55 -2.20 7.71 -21.15
CA LYS A 55 -2.30 9.02 -20.48
C LYS A 55 -3.21 9.00 -19.25
N ALA A 56 -4.30 8.23 -19.28
CA ALA A 56 -5.19 8.09 -18.13
C ALA A 56 -4.50 7.54 -16.87
N ILE A 57 -3.55 6.62 -17.03
CA ILE A 57 -2.77 6.07 -15.90
C ILE A 57 -1.83 7.15 -15.34
N LEU A 58 -1.17 7.90 -16.21
CA LEU A 58 -0.29 9.00 -15.81
C LEU A 58 -1.05 10.10 -15.08
N ASP A 59 -2.15 10.57 -15.66
CA ASP A 59 -2.96 11.64 -15.09
C ASP A 59 -3.53 11.24 -13.72
N TRP A 60 -3.92 9.98 -13.52
CA TRP A 60 -4.36 9.48 -12.22
C TRP A 60 -3.23 9.54 -11.17
N HIS A 61 -2.04 8.99 -11.48
CA HIS A 61 -0.91 9.01 -10.53
C HIS A 61 -0.44 10.43 -10.21
N VAL A 62 -0.47 11.34 -11.18
CA VAL A 62 -0.16 12.77 -10.95
C VAL A 62 -1.14 13.38 -9.96
N ASN A 63 -2.44 13.06 -10.06
CA ASN A 63 -3.47 13.62 -9.19
C ASN A 63 -3.41 13.10 -7.75
N VAL A 64 -3.02 11.84 -7.54
CA VAL A 64 -2.96 11.24 -6.19
C VAL A 64 -1.58 11.35 -5.53
N ARG A 65 -0.58 11.89 -6.25
CA ARG A 65 0.80 11.97 -5.74
C ARG A 65 0.88 12.73 -4.42
N ASP A 66 0.30 13.91 -4.34
CA ASP A 66 0.43 14.80 -3.18
C ASP A 66 -0.33 14.28 -1.94
N SER A 67 -1.26 13.33 -2.13
CA SER A 67 -1.95 12.64 -1.04
C SER A 67 -1.37 11.26 -0.71
N ALA A 68 -0.36 10.80 -1.46
CA ALA A 68 0.23 9.48 -1.25
C ALA A 68 1.04 9.42 0.05
N VAL A 69 0.90 8.33 0.79
CA VAL A 69 1.61 8.10 2.05
C VAL A 69 2.25 6.72 2.01
N HIS A 70 3.56 6.65 2.24
CA HIS A 70 4.24 5.40 2.49
C HIS A 70 3.90 4.92 3.91
N VAL A 71 3.50 3.65 4.02
CA VAL A 71 3.03 3.04 5.26
C VAL A 71 3.94 1.86 5.57
N TRP A 72 4.53 1.85 6.76
CA TRP A 72 5.32 0.74 7.29
C TRP A 72 4.62 0.18 8.53
N ILE A 73 4.44 -1.14 8.58
CA ILE A 73 3.74 -1.83 9.66
C ILE A 73 4.58 -2.99 10.16
N SER A 74 4.67 -3.17 11.47
CA SER A 74 5.25 -4.37 12.08
C SER A 74 4.54 -4.75 13.38
N ASP A 75 4.58 -6.03 13.73
CA ASP A 75 4.15 -6.51 15.05
C ASP A 75 5.32 -6.60 16.05
N ASP A 76 6.56 -6.57 15.55
CA ASP A 76 7.79 -6.59 16.36
C ASP A 76 8.88 -5.79 15.63
N PRO A 77 9.19 -4.55 16.07
CA PRO A 77 10.19 -3.71 15.40
C PRO A 77 11.62 -4.30 15.46
N SER A 78 11.84 -5.39 16.19
CA SER A 78 13.10 -6.13 16.21
C SER A 78 13.18 -7.30 15.21
N ASP A 79 12.06 -7.72 14.61
CA ASP A 79 12.00 -8.75 13.57
C ASP A 79 12.09 -8.11 12.17
N ASP A 80 13.24 -8.28 11.51
CA ASP A 80 13.55 -7.71 10.20
C ASP A 80 12.82 -8.39 9.03
N LEU A 81 12.01 -9.42 9.30
CA LEU A 81 11.22 -10.13 8.31
C LEU A 81 9.72 -10.09 8.58
N ALA A 82 9.28 -9.60 9.74
CA ALA A 82 7.87 -9.48 10.12
C ALA A 82 7.37 -8.03 9.98
N TYR A 83 7.46 -7.49 8.77
CA TYR A 83 6.93 -6.18 8.45
C TYR A 83 6.19 -6.20 7.11
N VAL A 84 5.43 -5.14 6.84
CA VAL A 84 4.78 -4.87 5.56
C VAL A 84 4.96 -3.41 5.23
N THR A 85 5.26 -3.11 3.96
CA THR A 85 5.25 -1.75 3.42
C THR A 85 4.34 -1.64 2.21
N PHE A 86 3.66 -0.51 2.07
CA PHE A 86 2.92 -0.15 0.86
C PHE A 86 2.75 1.37 0.76
N VAL A 87 2.29 1.85 -0.39
CA VAL A 87 1.87 3.25 -0.57
C VAL A 87 0.35 3.31 -0.57
N ALA A 88 -0.21 4.05 0.38
CA ALA A 88 -1.61 4.42 0.39
C ALA A 88 -1.86 5.54 -0.62
N MET A 89 -2.80 5.35 -1.54
CA MET A 89 -3.24 6.34 -2.52
C MET A 89 -4.76 6.44 -2.50
N ASP A 90 -5.28 7.63 -2.80
CA ASP A 90 -6.73 7.83 -2.91
C ASP A 90 -7.33 6.92 -3.99
N ASP A 91 -8.42 6.23 -3.66
CA ASP A 91 -9.13 5.33 -4.57
C ASP A 91 -8.25 4.22 -5.16
N GLY A 92 -7.12 3.91 -4.51
CA GLY A 92 -6.12 2.96 -4.98
C GLY A 92 -6.20 1.59 -4.31
N ASP A 93 -5.57 0.62 -4.95
CA ASP A 93 -5.31 -0.69 -4.36
C ASP A 93 -4.08 -0.63 -3.45
N VAL A 94 -3.99 -1.57 -2.52
CA VAL A 94 -2.77 -1.75 -1.72
C VAL A 94 -1.92 -2.86 -2.35
N PHE A 95 -0.72 -2.49 -2.79
CA PHE A 95 0.26 -3.42 -3.35
C PHE A 95 1.41 -3.63 -2.35
N ILE A 96 1.64 -4.88 -1.96
CA ILE A 96 2.64 -5.27 -0.98
C ILE A 96 3.66 -6.18 -1.67
N GLY A 97 4.91 -5.74 -1.69
CA GLY A 97 6.03 -6.51 -2.25
C GLY A 97 6.83 -7.24 -1.16
N TYR A 98 7.26 -8.47 -1.45
CA TYR A 98 8.10 -9.25 -0.54
C TYR A 98 9.48 -9.49 -1.14
N SER A 99 10.50 -9.36 -0.29
CA SER A 99 11.91 -9.60 -0.63
C SER A 99 12.26 -11.10 -0.75
N SER A 100 11.49 -11.98 -0.11
CA SER A 100 11.67 -13.44 -0.14
C SER A 100 10.38 -14.19 0.23
N GLN A 101 10.34 -15.51 0.04
CA GLN A 101 9.24 -16.36 0.52
C GLN A 101 9.12 -16.32 2.05
N GLN A 102 10.26 -16.30 2.74
CA GLN A 102 10.28 -16.24 4.19
C GLN A 102 9.66 -14.95 4.72
N HIS A 103 9.94 -13.82 4.07
CA HIS A 103 9.31 -12.53 4.38
C HIS A 103 7.80 -12.60 4.14
N GLU A 104 7.35 -13.13 2.99
CA GLU A 104 5.91 -13.30 2.73
C GLU A 104 5.20 -14.12 3.81
N ASP A 105 5.78 -15.25 4.21
CA ASP A 105 5.18 -16.14 5.20
C ASP A 105 5.09 -15.49 6.59
N ARG A 106 6.08 -14.68 6.94
CA ARG A 106 6.11 -13.90 8.19
C ARG A 106 5.16 -12.71 8.17
N ALA A 107 5.06 -12.02 7.04
CA ALA A 107 4.16 -10.89 6.85
C ALA A 107 2.68 -11.28 6.77
N ARG A 108 2.37 -12.55 6.48
CA ARG A 108 1.00 -13.03 6.18
C ARG A 108 -0.04 -12.67 7.24
N SER A 109 0.31 -12.65 8.53
CA SER A 109 -0.62 -12.24 9.59
C SER A 109 -0.96 -10.76 9.52
N ILE A 110 0.04 -9.91 9.30
CA ILE A 110 -0.10 -8.45 9.14
C ILE A 110 -1.00 -8.17 7.92
N VAL A 111 -0.73 -8.80 6.78
CA VAL A 111 -1.52 -8.57 5.55
C VAL A 111 -3.00 -8.93 5.74
N LYS A 112 -3.31 -10.03 6.45
CA LYS A 112 -4.70 -10.42 6.75
C LYS A 112 -5.41 -9.41 7.67
N ARG A 113 -4.67 -8.80 8.59
CA ARG A 113 -5.19 -7.74 9.45
C ARG A 113 -5.42 -6.46 8.65
N CYS A 114 -4.50 -6.08 7.77
CA CYS A 114 -4.71 -4.98 6.82
C CYS A 114 -5.96 -5.20 5.97
N GLN A 115 -6.13 -6.40 5.41
CA GLN A 115 -7.33 -6.77 4.64
C GLN A 115 -8.61 -6.51 5.46
N SER A 116 -8.63 -6.97 6.70
CA SER A 116 -9.78 -6.87 7.59
C SER A 116 -10.06 -5.42 8.03
N ALA A 117 -9.01 -4.68 8.42
CA ALA A 117 -9.11 -3.28 8.83
C ALA A 117 -9.59 -2.37 7.69
N LEU A 118 -9.12 -2.61 6.47
CA LEU A 118 -9.51 -1.83 5.29
C LEU A 118 -10.85 -2.28 4.71
N GLY A 119 -11.29 -3.51 5.01
CA GLY A 119 -12.44 -4.14 4.36
C GLY A 119 -12.16 -4.45 2.88
N PHE A 120 -10.91 -4.75 2.54
CA PHE A 120 -10.45 -5.03 1.18
C PHE A 120 -10.52 -6.54 0.89
N GLU A 121 -10.47 -6.89 -0.38
CA GLU A 121 -10.45 -8.27 -0.86
C GLU A 121 -9.02 -8.69 -1.21
N TRP A 122 -8.66 -9.91 -0.82
CA TRP A 122 -7.36 -10.51 -1.13
C TRP A 122 -7.39 -11.09 -2.54
N MET A 123 -6.46 -10.69 -3.40
CA MET A 123 -6.28 -11.28 -4.72
C MET A 123 -4.89 -11.92 -4.81
N ASP A 124 -4.86 -13.26 -4.90
CA ASP A 124 -3.64 -14.01 -5.18
C ASP A 124 -3.21 -13.76 -6.64
N GLN A 125 -1.97 -13.31 -6.86
CA GLN A 125 -1.35 -13.16 -8.18
C GLN A 125 -0.21 -14.15 -8.39
#